data_AF-A0A950KVU2-F1
#
_entry.id   AF-A0A950KVU2-F1
#
_cell.length_a   1.000
_cell.length_b   1.000
_cell.length_c   1.000
_cell.angle_alpha   90.00
_cell.angle_beta   90.00
_cell.angle_gamma   90.00
#
_symmetry.space_group_name_H-M   'P 1'
#
loop_
_entity.id
_entity.type
_entity.pdbx_description
1 polymer ?
#
loop_
_entity_poly.entity_id
_entity_poly.type
_entity_poly.pdbx_seq_one_letter_code
_entity_poly.pdbx_strand_id
1 'polypeptide(L)'
;MYDQPTILKQLPQRGLEMIAQYFQHLLQDFVNKIPLSPWVVGPAIAVLWLVILLSVKKAILGRSHRYLGGRTNWAWVESLIEALGPTVSIIIVAGAIALLAWILPLNWRAERALYVMLVGLVVLALMVFADRICRSLLKRLASRSPALQGQLGLIQGTTRGIVIGLAIMVFLGSVGISITPLIASLGIGTAAVALALQDTLANLFAGIYMLAEKPIEAGHFIQLESSEQG
;
A
#
# COMPACT_ATOMS: atom_id res chain seq x y z
N MET A 1 -16.72 15.21 -40.81
CA MET A 1 -15.99 14.09 -40.16
C MET A 1 -15.74 14.55 -38.73
N TYR A 2 -16.68 14.24 -37.83
CA TYR A 2 -16.69 14.76 -36.46
C TYR A 2 -15.84 13.84 -35.59
N ASP A 3 -14.77 14.38 -35.03
CA ASP A 3 -13.76 13.66 -34.27
C ASP A 3 -14.35 13.20 -32.93
N GLN A 4 -14.89 11.97 -32.92
CA GLN A 4 -15.62 11.37 -31.80
C GLN A 4 -14.77 10.69 -30.68
N PRO A 5 -13.42 10.61 -30.68
CA PRO A 5 -12.70 9.86 -29.65
C PRO A 5 -12.46 10.64 -28.34
N THR A 6 -12.73 11.95 -28.27
CA THR A 6 -12.41 12.78 -27.10
C THR A 6 -13.50 12.75 -26.01
N ILE A 7 -14.78 12.61 -26.38
CA ILE A 7 -15.90 12.65 -25.43
C ILE A 7 -15.98 11.35 -24.61
N LEU A 8 -15.62 10.21 -25.20
CA LEU A 8 -15.72 8.90 -24.53
C LEU A 8 -14.65 8.70 -23.44
N LYS A 9 -13.53 9.43 -23.46
CA LYS A 9 -12.52 9.40 -22.39
C LYS A 9 -12.86 10.26 -21.16
N GLN A 10 -13.81 11.20 -21.29
CA GLN A 10 -14.20 12.11 -20.19
C GLN A 10 -15.47 11.69 -19.44
N LEU A 11 -16.27 10.77 -19.99
CA LEU A 11 -17.50 10.26 -19.38
C LEU A 11 -17.33 9.69 -17.95
N PRO A 12 -16.28 8.89 -17.62
CA PRO A 12 -16.17 8.35 -16.26
C PRO A 12 -15.82 9.42 -15.22
N GLN A 13 -15.08 10.47 -15.58
CA GLN A 13 -14.73 11.56 -14.66
C GLN A 13 -15.92 12.49 -14.39
N ARG A 14 -16.66 12.87 -15.44
CA ARG A 14 -17.86 13.72 -15.29
C ARG A 14 -18.98 13.03 -14.50
N GLY A 15 -19.15 11.72 -14.64
CA GLY A 15 -20.14 10.97 -13.87
C GLY A 15 -19.82 10.96 -12.37
N LEU A 16 -18.56 10.74 -12.01
CA LEU A 16 -18.11 10.77 -10.61
C LEU A 16 -18.25 12.17 -9.98
N GLU A 17 -17.92 13.22 -10.73
CA GLU A 17 -18.11 14.60 -10.28
C GLU A 17 -19.58 14.94 -10.04
N MET A 18 -20.46 14.49 -10.93
CA MET A 18 -21.91 14.73 -10.82
C MET A 18 -22.52 13.99 -9.62
N ILE A 19 -22.11 12.75 -9.38
CA ILE A 19 -22.53 11.97 -8.20
C ILE A 19 -22.02 12.65 -6.91
N ALA A 20 -20.77 13.12 -6.90
CA ALA A 20 -20.21 13.82 -5.75
C ALA A 20 -20.98 15.12 -5.46
N GLN A 21 -21.27 15.92 -6.48
CA GLN A 21 -22.07 17.16 -6.33
C GLN A 21 -23.50 16.88 -5.87
N TYR A 22 -24.15 15.86 -6.42
CA TYR A 22 -25.50 15.49 -6.02
C TYR A 22 -25.55 15.03 -4.56
N PHE A 23 -24.61 14.17 -4.15
CA PHE A 23 -24.49 13.72 -2.77
C PHE A 23 -24.18 14.87 -1.81
N GLN A 24 -23.36 15.84 -2.25
CA GLN A 24 -23.06 17.06 -1.50
C GLN A 24 -24.32 17.88 -1.20
N HIS A 25 -25.11 18.15 -2.25
CA HIS A 25 -26.36 18.90 -2.12
C HIS A 25 -27.35 18.18 -1.21
N LEU A 26 -27.52 16.87 -1.39
CA LEU A 26 -28.41 16.05 -0.57
C LEU A 26 -28.02 16.09 0.91
N LEU A 27 -26.72 15.98 1.21
CA LEU A 27 -26.22 16.06 2.58
C LEU A 27 -26.41 17.44 3.20
N GLN A 28 -26.13 18.51 2.46
CA GLN A 28 -26.37 19.87 2.95
C GLN A 28 -27.85 20.13 3.20
N ASP A 29 -28.74 19.71 2.29
CA ASP A 29 -30.19 19.85 2.48
C ASP A 29 -30.69 19.06 3.68
N PHE A 30 -30.13 17.87 3.92
CA PHE A 30 -30.45 17.07 5.10
C PHE A 30 -29.97 17.74 6.39
N VAL A 31 -28.72 18.22 6.41
CA VAL A 31 -28.13 18.89 7.58
C VAL A 31 -28.86 20.20 7.89
N ASN A 32 -29.21 20.99 6.87
CA ASN A 32 -29.93 22.26 7.02
C ASN A 32 -31.36 22.10 7.54
N LYS A 33 -31.98 20.92 7.35
CA LYS A 33 -33.29 20.60 7.94
C LYS A 33 -33.23 20.33 9.45
N ILE A 34 -32.04 20.05 9.99
CA ILE A 34 -31.86 19.83 11.42
C ILE A 34 -31.68 21.20 12.09
N PRO A 35 -32.51 21.61 13.05
CA PRO A 35 -32.43 22.93 13.70
C PRO A 35 -31.24 23.10 14.65
N LEU A 36 -30.22 22.25 14.54
CA LEU A 36 -29.04 22.23 15.38
C LEU A 36 -27.86 22.88 14.66
N SER A 37 -26.97 23.50 15.42
CA SER A 37 -25.73 24.06 14.89
C SER A 37 -24.89 23.00 14.17
N PRO A 38 -24.30 23.30 12.99
CA PRO A 38 -23.39 22.38 12.28
C PRO A 38 -22.26 21.83 13.16
N TRP A 39 -21.85 22.60 14.16
CA TRP A 39 -20.82 22.23 15.15
C TRP A 39 -21.26 21.10 16.10
N VAL A 40 -22.56 20.82 16.20
CA VAL A 40 -23.12 19.70 16.98
C VAL A 40 -23.46 18.54 16.06
N VAL A 41 -24.06 18.83 14.90
CA VAL A 41 -24.48 17.81 13.93
C VAL A 41 -23.29 17.08 13.32
N GLY A 42 -22.22 17.80 12.95
CA GLY A 42 -21.02 17.22 12.35
C GLY A 42 -20.35 16.16 13.22
N PRO A 43 -19.96 16.48 14.48
CA PRO A 43 -19.39 15.50 15.40
C PRO A 43 -20.32 14.33 15.70
N ALA A 44 -21.63 14.58 15.84
CA ALA A 44 -22.60 13.51 16.10
C ALA A 44 -22.67 12.50 14.93
N ILE A 45 -22.70 12.98 13.68
CA ILE A 45 -22.66 12.13 12.49
C ILE A 45 -21.32 11.38 12.39
N ALA A 46 -20.20 12.04 12.66
CA ALA A 46 -18.88 11.41 12.65
C ALA A 46 -18.75 10.29 13.70
N VAL A 47 -19.26 10.51 14.91
CA VAL A 47 -19.30 9.47 15.97
C VAL A 47 -20.19 8.31 15.55
N LEU A 48 -21.38 8.60 15.01
CA LEU A 48 -22.32 7.57 14.55
C LEU A 48 -21.70 6.74 13.41
N TRP A 49 -21.02 7.38 12.47
CA TRP A 49 -20.24 6.72 11.41
C TRP A 49 -19.16 5.79 11.96
N LEU A 50 -18.35 6.26 12.91
CA LEU A 50 -17.32 5.46 13.56
C LEU A 50 -17.92 4.26 14.29
N VAL A 51 -18.96 4.48 15.10
CA VAL A 51 -19.61 3.42 15.88
C VAL A 51 -20.20 2.36 14.95
N ILE A 52 -20.92 2.76 13.91
CA ILE A 52 -21.51 1.82 12.94
C ILE A 52 -20.41 1.02 12.24
N LEU A 53 -19.43 1.69 11.61
CA LEU A 53 -18.45 0.97 10.80
C LEU A 53 -17.49 0.11 11.63
N LEU A 54 -17.11 0.55 12.84
CA LEU A 54 -16.31 -0.29 13.74
C LEU A 54 -17.12 -1.49 14.25
N SER A 55 -18.41 -1.32 14.51
CA SER A 55 -19.30 -2.43 14.88
C SER A 55 -19.49 -3.42 13.74
N VAL A 56 -19.71 -2.94 12.52
CA VAL A 56 -19.80 -3.76 11.30
C VAL A 56 -18.49 -4.50 11.06
N LYS A 57 -17.35 -3.82 11.13
CA LYS A 57 -16.02 -4.43 11.04
C LYS A 57 -15.85 -5.54 12.09
N LYS A 58 -16.19 -5.26 13.36
CA LYS A 58 -16.10 -6.25 14.46
C LYS A 58 -17.01 -7.45 14.21
N ALA A 59 -18.22 -7.22 13.72
CA ALA A 59 -19.16 -8.28 13.35
C ALA A 59 -18.64 -9.13 12.19
N ILE A 60 -18.11 -8.52 11.13
CA ILE A 60 -17.56 -9.23 9.95
C ILE A 60 -16.32 -10.04 10.36
N LEU A 61 -15.36 -9.44 11.07
CA LEU A 61 -14.15 -10.14 11.52
C LEU A 61 -14.48 -11.25 12.52
N GLY A 62 -15.40 -11.00 13.46
CA GLY A 62 -15.86 -12.01 14.41
C GLY A 62 -16.62 -13.16 13.76
N ARG A 63 -17.37 -12.89 12.68
CA ARG A 63 -18.02 -13.91 11.86
C ARG A 63 -16.99 -14.69 11.03
N SER A 64 -16.02 -14.00 10.43
CA SER A 64 -14.97 -14.58 9.61
C SER A 64 -14.11 -15.58 10.40
N HIS A 65 -13.67 -15.25 11.62
CA HIS A 65 -12.94 -16.20 12.48
C HIS A 65 -13.75 -17.46 12.83
N ARG A 66 -15.08 -17.35 12.97
CA ARG A 66 -15.94 -18.53 13.24
C ARG A 66 -16.17 -19.40 12.00
N TYR A 67 -16.17 -18.83 10.80
CA TYR A 67 -16.33 -19.58 9.54
C TYR A 67 -15.02 -20.20 9.03
N LEU A 68 -13.87 -19.54 9.28
CA LEU A 68 -12.55 -20.02 8.86
C LEU A 68 -11.98 -21.11 9.78
N GLY A 69 -12.48 -21.23 11.01
CA GLY A 69 -12.02 -22.19 12.02
C GLY A 69 -12.37 -23.66 11.78
N GLY A 70 -12.57 -24.13 10.54
CA GLY A 70 -12.90 -25.54 10.35
C GLY A 70 -12.83 -26.21 8.98
N ARG A 71 -12.77 -25.52 7.83
CA ARG A 71 -12.92 -26.23 6.54
C ARG A 71 -12.09 -25.80 5.33
N THR A 72 -11.17 -24.84 5.41
CA THR A 72 -10.58 -24.29 4.16
C THR A 72 -9.10 -23.90 4.24
N ASN A 73 -8.30 -24.48 3.33
CA ASN A 73 -6.83 -24.35 3.17
C ASN A 73 -6.37 -22.98 2.63
N TRP A 74 -7.16 -21.91 2.79
CA TRP A 74 -6.95 -20.61 2.13
C TRP A 74 -6.09 -19.67 2.96
N ALA A 75 -4.87 -20.10 3.27
CA ALA A 75 -3.96 -19.34 4.11
C ALA A 75 -3.76 -17.88 3.61
N TRP A 76 -3.75 -17.62 2.30
CA TRP A 76 -3.59 -16.27 1.74
C TRP A 76 -4.75 -15.31 2.06
N VAL A 77 -5.97 -15.85 2.22
CA VAL A 77 -7.16 -15.07 2.61
C VAL A 77 -7.07 -14.65 4.07
N GLU A 78 -6.57 -15.54 4.94
CA GLU A 78 -6.33 -15.22 6.35
C GLU A 78 -5.30 -14.10 6.51
N SER A 79 -4.20 -14.15 5.76
CA SER A 79 -3.21 -13.06 5.70
C SER A 79 -3.81 -11.74 5.25
N LEU A 80 -4.71 -11.76 4.26
CA LEU A 80 -5.35 -10.57 3.74
C LEU A 80 -6.31 -9.96 4.78
N ILE A 81 -7.08 -10.79 5.47
CA ILE A 81 -8.01 -10.35 6.53
C ILE A 81 -7.24 -9.74 7.71
N GLU A 82 -6.13 -10.37 8.12
CA GLU A 82 -5.26 -9.87 9.18
C GLU A 82 -4.57 -8.54 8.79
N ALA A 83 -4.20 -8.38 7.52
CA ALA A 83 -3.63 -7.15 6.98
C ALA A 83 -4.68 -6.03 6.87
N LEU A 84 -5.89 -6.34 6.40
CA LEU A 84 -6.99 -5.39 6.25
C LEU A 84 -7.53 -4.90 7.60
N GLY A 85 -7.44 -5.71 8.65
CA GLY A 85 -7.91 -5.36 10.00
C GLY A 85 -7.56 -3.93 10.44
N PRO A 86 -6.28 -3.58 10.66
CA PRO A 86 -5.89 -2.22 11.06
C PRO A 86 -6.08 -1.19 9.94
N THR A 87 -5.84 -1.56 8.68
CA THR A 87 -5.96 -0.66 7.53
C THR A 87 -7.38 -0.11 7.40
N VAL A 88 -8.38 -0.98 7.52
CA VAL A 88 -9.79 -0.61 7.51
C VAL A 88 -10.12 0.31 8.68
N SER A 89 -9.55 0.09 9.87
CA SER A 89 -9.75 1.03 10.98
C SER A 89 -9.22 2.43 10.68
N ILE A 90 -8.04 2.53 10.08
CA ILE A 90 -7.47 3.81 9.67
C ILE A 90 -8.40 4.46 8.64
N ILE A 91 -8.82 3.74 7.61
CA ILE A 91 -9.74 4.28 6.58
C ILE A 91 -11.09 4.73 7.17
N ILE A 92 -11.64 3.99 8.14
CA ILE A 92 -12.88 4.38 8.83
C ILE A 92 -12.71 5.73 9.55
N VAL A 93 -11.58 5.91 10.24
CA VAL A 93 -11.24 7.19 10.89
C VAL A 93 -11.02 8.30 9.86
N ALA A 94 -10.35 8.01 8.74
CA ALA A 94 -10.22 8.94 7.61
C ALA A 94 -11.59 9.44 7.13
N GLY A 95 -12.52 8.50 6.92
CA GLY A 95 -13.87 8.80 6.46
C GLY A 95 -14.63 9.68 7.44
N ALA A 96 -14.52 9.42 8.75
CA ALA A 96 -15.15 10.24 9.78
C ALA A 96 -14.63 11.69 9.77
N ILE A 97 -13.31 11.87 9.63
CA ILE A 97 -12.68 13.19 9.54
C ILE A 97 -13.09 13.90 8.25
N ALA A 98 -13.14 13.18 7.12
CA ALA A 98 -13.57 13.73 5.84
C ALA A 98 -15.03 14.19 5.88
N LEU A 99 -15.93 13.40 6.49
CA LEU A 99 -17.33 13.79 6.69
C LEU A 99 -17.45 15.03 7.58
N LEU A 100 -16.67 15.09 8.68
CA LEU A 100 -16.66 16.26 9.56
C LEU A 100 -16.17 17.50 8.80
N ALA A 101 -15.09 17.38 8.03
CA ALA A 101 -14.54 18.46 7.22
C ALA A 101 -15.55 19.01 6.20
N TRP A 102 -16.45 18.16 5.71
CA TRP A 102 -17.45 18.56 4.73
C TRP A 102 -18.64 19.33 5.33
N ILE A 103 -18.96 19.06 6.60
CA ILE A 103 -20.10 19.67 7.31
C ILE A 103 -19.70 21.01 7.94
N LEU A 104 -18.45 21.14 8.41
CA LEU A 104 -18.00 22.34 9.10
C LEU A 104 -17.64 23.45 8.09
N PRO A 105 -18.05 24.71 8.34
CA PRO A 105 -17.58 25.86 7.58
C PRO A 105 -16.15 26.20 8.01
N LEU A 106 -15.18 25.66 7.28
CA LEU A 106 -13.76 25.79 7.60
C LEU A 106 -13.14 26.99 6.89
N ASN A 107 -12.05 27.51 7.46
CA ASN A 107 -11.22 28.49 6.77
C ASN A 107 -10.20 27.77 5.87
N TRP A 108 -9.65 28.48 4.88
CA TRP A 108 -8.70 27.91 3.91
C TRP A 108 -7.47 27.25 4.55
N ARG A 109 -7.03 27.72 5.73
CA ARG A 109 -5.92 27.13 6.48
C ARG A 109 -6.29 25.77 7.05
N ALA A 110 -7.48 25.67 7.64
CA ALA A 110 -8.01 24.43 8.22
C ALA A 110 -8.32 23.41 7.12
N GLU A 111 -8.89 23.83 5.99
CA GLU A 111 -9.12 22.96 4.83
C GLU A 111 -7.80 22.36 4.32
N ARG A 112 -6.76 23.18 4.15
CA ARG A 112 -5.44 22.69 3.72
C ARG A 112 -4.83 21.74 4.75
N ALA A 113 -4.91 22.06 6.04
CA ALA A 113 -4.39 21.19 7.10
C ALA A 113 -5.11 19.84 7.13
N LEU A 114 -6.43 19.82 6.99
CA LEU A 114 -7.23 18.60 6.93
C LEU A 114 -6.94 17.78 5.67
N TYR A 115 -6.76 18.43 4.52
CA TYR A 115 -6.35 17.74 3.31
C TYR A 115 -5.03 17.00 3.51
N VAL A 116 -4.00 17.67 4.05
CA VAL A 116 -2.70 17.05 4.34
C VAL A 116 -2.84 15.92 5.36
N MET A 117 -3.67 16.10 6.40
CA MET A 117 -3.94 15.07 7.40
C MET A 117 -4.62 13.83 6.78
N LEU A 118 -5.66 14.02 5.96
CA LEU A 118 -6.40 12.94 5.30
C LEU A 118 -5.51 12.16 4.34
N VAL A 119 -4.73 12.87 3.51
CA VAL A 119 -3.73 12.26 2.62
C VAL A 119 -2.72 11.45 3.44
N GLY A 120 -2.18 12.02 4.53
CA GLY A 120 -1.25 11.32 5.41
C GLY A 120 -1.85 10.06 6.03
N LEU A 121 -3.13 10.10 6.40
CA LEU A 121 -3.83 8.97 7.00
C LEU A 121 -4.15 7.86 5.98
N VAL A 122 -4.47 8.22 4.73
CA VAL A 122 -4.59 7.26 3.63
C VAL A 122 -3.24 6.62 3.30
N VAL A 123 -2.18 7.42 3.20
CA VAL A 123 -0.82 6.90 2.98
C VAL A 123 -0.40 5.97 4.12
N LEU A 124 -0.70 6.33 5.37
CA LEU A 124 -0.45 5.48 6.53
C LEU A 124 -1.23 4.16 6.44
N ALA A 125 -2.49 4.19 6.00
CA ALA A 125 -3.30 2.98 5.82
C ALA A 125 -2.66 2.04 4.77
N LEU A 126 -2.24 2.59 3.64
CA LEU A 126 -1.55 1.85 2.58
C LEU A 126 -0.20 1.29 3.04
N MET A 127 0.56 2.08 3.78
CA MET A 127 1.84 1.67 4.36
C MET A 127 1.66 0.49 5.32
N VAL A 128 0.72 0.59 6.28
CA VAL A 128 0.42 -0.49 7.24
C VAL A 128 -0.05 -1.75 6.53
N PHE A 129 -0.87 -1.59 5.49
CA PHE A 129 -1.35 -2.70 4.67
C PHE A 129 -0.20 -3.43 3.97
N ALA A 130 0.64 -2.69 3.23
CA ALA A 130 1.77 -3.23 2.50
C ALA A 130 2.75 -3.94 3.43
N ASP A 131 3.12 -3.29 4.54
CA ASP A 131 4.04 -3.80 5.54
C ASP A 131 3.52 -5.09 6.21
N ARG A 132 2.20 -5.21 6.45
CA ARG A 132 1.59 -6.44 6.96
C ARG A 132 1.58 -7.57 5.93
N ILE A 133 1.22 -7.28 4.68
CA ILE A 133 1.28 -8.28 3.62
C ILE A 133 2.72 -8.79 3.47
N CYS A 134 3.69 -7.88 3.30
CA CYS A 134 5.10 -8.24 3.17
C CYS A 134 5.57 -9.13 4.32
N ARG A 135 5.29 -8.77 5.58
CA ARG A 135 5.65 -9.62 6.72
C ARG A 135 4.97 -10.99 6.70
N SER A 136 3.69 -11.04 6.35
CA SER A 136 2.95 -12.30 6.29
C SER A 136 3.55 -13.23 5.22
N LEU A 137 3.89 -12.68 4.05
CA LEU A 137 4.57 -13.42 2.99
C LEU A 137 5.95 -13.88 3.44
N LEU A 138 6.79 -12.97 3.92
CA LEU A 138 8.15 -13.29 4.35
C LEU A 138 8.19 -14.36 5.44
N LYS A 139 7.28 -14.32 6.42
CA LYS A 139 7.17 -15.35 7.45
C LYS A 139 6.82 -16.73 6.86
N ARG A 140 5.92 -16.77 5.87
CA ARG A 140 5.53 -18.02 5.18
C ARG A 140 6.62 -18.61 4.31
N LEU A 141 7.41 -17.75 3.66
CA LEU A 141 8.59 -18.21 2.92
C LEU A 141 9.66 -18.71 3.90
N ALA A 142 9.91 -17.98 5.00
CA ALA A 142 10.89 -18.37 6.00
C ALA A 142 10.51 -19.65 6.75
N SER A 143 9.23 -19.94 6.98
CA SER A 143 8.82 -21.19 7.62
C SER A 143 9.17 -22.44 6.80
N ARG A 144 9.53 -22.30 5.52
CA ARG A 144 9.92 -23.40 4.63
C ARG A 144 11.43 -23.63 4.55
N SER A 145 12.26 -22.74 5.10
CA SER A 145 13.73 -22.84 5.00
C SER A 145 14.42 -22.32 6.27
N PRO A 146 15.19 -23.16 6.99
CA PRO A 146 15.96 -22.74 8.16
C PRO A 146 16.93 -21.58 7.85
N ALA A 147 17.52 -21.57 6.65
CA ALA A 147 18.42 -20.51 6.22
C ALA A 147 17.73 -19.14 6.14
N LEU A 148 16.48 -19.09 5.65
CA LEU A 148 15.69 -17.86 5.58
C LEU A 148 15.23 -17.37 6.96
N GLN A 149 15.07 -18.27 7.95
CA GLN A 149 14.70 -17.88 9.31
C GLN A 149 15.80 -17.07 9.99
N GLY A 150 17.07 -17.48 9.83
CA GLY A 150 18.21 -16.76 10.38
C GLY A 150 18.38 -15.34 9.81
N GLN A 151 17.94 -15.11 8.56
CA GLN A 151 18.06 -13.82 7.88
C GLN A 151 16.76 -12.99 7.87
N LEU A 152 15.68 -13.52 8.47
CA LEU A 152 14.34 -12.95 8.37
C LEU A 152 14.27 -11.50 8.89
N GLY A 153 15.01 -11.19 9.96
CA GLY A 153 15.05 -9.84 10.53
C GLY A 153 15.64 -8.81 9.55
N LEU A 154 16.72 -9.16 8.85
CA LEU A 154 17.36 -8.29 7.87
C LEU A 154 16.44 -8.05 6.66
N ILE A 155 15.85 -9.11 6.11
CA ILE A 155 14.95 -9.01 4.95
C ILE A 155 13.71 -8.18 5.31
N GLN A 156 13.13 -8.39 6.49
CA GLN A 156 11.99 -7.59 6.96
C GLN A 156 12.38 -6.13 7.20
N GLY A 157 13.56 -5.87 7.77
CA GLY A 157 14.08 -4.52 7.98
C GLY A 157 14.24 -3.76 6.67
N THR A 158 14.92 -4.35 5.68
CA THR A 158 15.10 -3.77 4.35
C THR A 158 13.77 -3.54 3.65
N THR A 159 12.86 -4.54 3.68
CA THR A 159 11.52 -4.41 3.07
C THR A 159 10.74 -3.27 3.70
N ARG A 160 10.77 -3.15 5.03
CA ARG A 160 10.10 -2.06 5.76
C ARG A 160 10.70 -0.70 5.39
N GLY A 161 12.02 -0.61 5.26
CA GLY A 161 12.69 0.61 4.79
C GLY A 161 12.21 1.06 3.40
N ILE A 162 12.09 0.12 2.46
CA ILE A 162 11.56 0.38 1.11
C ILE A 162 10.10 0.86 1.18
N VAL A 163 9.24 0.16 1.93
CA VAL A 163 7.82 0.53 2.09
C VAL A 163 7.67 1.94 2.70
N ILE A 164 8.48 2.29 3.71
CA ILE A 164 8.50 3.63 4.30
C ILE A 164 8.94 4.68 3.27
N GLY A 165 10.02 4.42 2.53
CA GLY A 165 10.51 5.33 1.51
C GLY A 165 9.46 5.63 0.44
N LEU A 166 8.79 4.60 -0.06
CA LEU A 166 7.69 4.75 -1.02
C LEU A 166 6.50 5.52 -0.43
N ALA A 167 6.11 5.24 0.83
CA ALA A 167 5.04 5.96 1.50
C ALA A 167 5.35 7.46 1.64
N ILE A 168 6.59 7.81 1.99
CA ILE A 168 7.05 9.20 2.06
C ILE A 168 6.94 9.87 0.68
N MET A 169 7.39 9.21 -0.39
CA MET A 169 7.29 9.75 -1.75
C MET A 169 5.83 10.01 -2.15
N VAL A 170 4.94 9.04 -1.93
CA VAL A 170 3.51 9.18 -2.25
C VAL A 170 2.90 10.35 -1.44
N PHE A 171 3.25 10.48 -0.16
CA PHE A 171 2.79 11.58 0.67
C PHE A 171 3.27 12.94 0.15
N LEU A 172 4.56 13.10 -0.10
CA LEU A 172 5.14 14.34 -0.60
C LEU A 172 4.50 14.75 -1.94
N GLY A 173 4.40 13.81 -2.88
CA GLY A 173 3.80 14.04 -4.19
C GLY A 173 2.34 14.47 -4.10
N SER A 174 1.58 13.88 -3.17
CA SER A 174 0.17 14.21 -2.95
C SER A 174 -0.03 15.60 -2.34
N VAL A 175 0.93 16.10 -1.57
CA VAL A 175 0.89 17.46 -0.98
C VAL A 175 1.49 18.52 -1.91
N GLY A 176 1.96 18.12 -3.11
CA GLY A 176 2.52 19.01 -4.12
C GLY A 176 4.02 19.31 -3.93
N ILE A 177 4.72 18.54 -3.10
CA ILE A 177 6.18 18.60 -2.96
C ILE A 177 6.80 17.76 -4.07
N SER A 178 7.76 18.33 -4.81
CA SER A 178 8.44 17.61 -5.89
C SER A 178 9.19 16.39 -5.36
N ILE A 179 8.86 15.22 -5.92
CA ILE A 179 9.53 13.95 -5.63
C ILE A 179 10.68 13.67 -6.60
N THR A 180 10.90 14.52 -7.60
CA THR A 180 11.99 14.35 -8.58
C THR A 180 13.37 14.21 -7.93
N PRO A 181 13.75 15.00 -6.91
CA PRO A 181 15.03 14.82 -6.23
C PRO A 181 15.17 13.46 -5.53
N LEU A 182 14.07 12.93 -4.97
CA LEU A 182 14.05 11.61 -4.33
C LEU A 182 14.18 10.48 -5.35
N ILE A 183 13.50 10.60 -6.49
CA ILE A 183 13.64 9.62 -7.58
C ILE A 183 15.07 9.66 -8.14
N ALA A 184 15.65 10.84 -8.32
CA ALA A 184 17.02 10.99 -8.79
C ALA A 184 18.04 10.38 -7.82
N SER A 185 17.90 10.63 -6.51
CA SER A 185 18.79 10.04 -5.50
C SER A 185 18.64 8.52 -5.39
N LEU A 186 17.41 8.00 -5.51
CA LEU A 186 17.18 6.55 -5.61
C LEU A 186 17.84 5.96 -6.85
N GLY A 187 17.79 6.65 -8.00
CA GLY A 187 18.48 6.21 -9.22
C GLY A 187 19.99 6.06 -9.01
N ILE A 188 20.64 7.06 -8.41
CA ILE A 188 22.07 7.01 -8.09
C ILE A 188 22.36 5.94 -7.02
N GLY A 189 21.51 5.83 -6.00
CA GLY A 189 21.63 4.82 -4.95
C GLY A 189 21.52 3.39 -5.48
N THR A 190 20.57 3.12 -6.38
CA THR A 190 20.43 1.82 -7.04
C THR A 190 21.63 1.51 -7.92
N ALA A 191 22.18 2.49 -8.64
CA ALA A 191 23.40 2.30 -9.41
C ALA A 191 24.59 1.92 -8.49
N ALA A 192 24.74 2.59 -7.35
CA ALA A 192 25.77 2.25 -6.37
C ALA A 192 25.62 0.82 -5.81
N VAL A 193 24.38 0.41 -5.50
CA VAL A 193 24.09 -0.97 -5.06
C VAL A 193 24.38 -1.99 -6.17
N ALA A 194 24.05 -1.67 -7.41
CA ALA A 194 24.33 -2.55 -8.55
C ALA A 194 25.84 -2.74 -8.77
N LEU A 195 26.63 -1.67 -8.66
CA LEU A 195 28.09 -1.73 -8.72
C LEU A 195 28.68 -2.57 -7.56
N ALA A 196 28.15 -2.40 -6.34
CA ALA A 196 28.59 -3.19 -5.18
C ALA A 196 28.27 -4.69 -5.32
N LEU A 197 27.25 -5.06 -6.10
CA LEU A 197 26.82 -6.44 -6.33
C LEU A 197 27.31 -7.00 -7.67
N GLN A 198 28.12 -6.26 -8.42
CA GLN A 198 28.52 -6.60 -9.79
C GLN A 198 29.11 -8.02 -9.89
N ASP A 199 30.09 -8.34 -9.04
CA ASP A 199 30.75 -9.66 -9.06
C ASP A 199 29.80 -10.81 -8.67
N THR A 200 28.89 -10.55 -7.73
CA THR A 200 27.89 -11.54 -7.31
C THR A 200 26.93 -11.87 -8.45
N LEU A 201 26.45 -10.84 -9.16
CA LEU A 201 25.58 -11.02 -10.32
C LEU A 201 26.30 -11.71 -11.48
N ALA A 202 27.58 -11.36 -11.73
CA ALA A 202 28.39 -12.01 -12.75
C ALA A 202 28.53 -13.52 -12.47
N ASN A 203 28.85 -13.90 -11.23
CA ASN A 203 28.97 -15.31 -10.83
C ASN A 203 27.63 -16.05 -10.90
N LEU A 204 26.52 -15.40 -10.54
CA LEU A 204 25.18 -15.98 -10.67
C LEU A 204 24.84 -16.29 -12.14
N PHE A 205 25.11 -15.34 -13.05
CA PHE A 205 24.85 -15.55 -14.47
C PHE A 205 25.77 -16.61 -15.09
N ALA A 206 27.03 -16.68 -14.68
CA ALA A 206 27.93 -17.76 -15.07
C ALA A 206 27.37 -19.13 -14.65
N GLY A 207 26.88 -19.25 -13.40
CA GLY A 207 26.26 -20.49 -12.92
C GLY A 207 24.99 -20.88 -13.70
N ILE A 208 24.09 -19.92 -13.97
CA ILE A 208 22.88 -20.18 -14.77
C ILE A 208 23.27 -20.60 -16.20
N TYR A 209 24.25 -19.92 -16.80
CA TYR A 209 24.78 -20.25 -18.12
C TYR A 209 25.36 -21.67 -18.17
N MET A 210 26.17 -22.05 -17.19
CA MET A 210 26.70 -23.40 -17.07
C MET A 210 25.61 -24.47 -16.94
N LEU A 211 24.54 -24.19 -16.20
CA LEU A 211 23.40 -25.12 -16.08
C LEU A 211 22.60 -25.24 -17.38
N ALA A 212 22.46 -24.15 -18.14
CA ALA A 212 21.67 -24.09 -19.36
C ALA A 212 22.39 -24.72 -20.55
N GLU A 213 23.64 -24.36 -20.79
CA GLU A 213 24.41 -24.82 -21.95
C GLU A 213 25.24 -26.07 -21.66
N LYS A 214 25.40 -26.44 -20.38
CA LYS A 214 26.24 -27.56 -19.92
C LYS A 214 27.58 -27.65 -20.66
N PRO A 215 28.36 -26.55 -20.78
CA PRO A 215 29.64 -26.57 -21.48
C PRO A 215 30.65 -27.51 -20.81
N ILE A 216 30.43 -27.88 -19.54
CA ILE A 216 31.25 -28.79 -18.77
C ILE A 216 30.32 -29.79 -18.07
N GLU A 217 30.65 -31.08 -18.13
CA GLU A 217 29.91 -32.15 -17.48
C GLU A 217 30.80 -32.89 -16.47
N ALA A 218 30.18 -33.60 -15.53
CA ALA A 218 30.90 -34.36 -14.51
C ALA A 218 31.75 -35.47 -15.16
N GLY A 219 33.06 -35.46 -14.89
CA GLY A 219 34.04 -36.37 -15.47
C GLY A 219 34.86 -35.77 -16.62
N HIS A 220 34.59 -34.54 -17.04
CA HIS A 220 35.48 -33.81 -17.94
C HIS A 220 36.73 -33.33 -17.20
N PHE A 221 37.91 -33.61 -17.78
CA PHE A 221 39.16 -32.97 -17.38
C PHE A 221 39.20 -31.57 -17.97
N ILE A 222 39.38 -30.57 -17.12
CA ILE A 222 39.35 -29.16 -17.49
C ILE A 222 40.60 -28.46 -16.99
N GLN A 223 41.09 -27.52 -17.80
CA GLN A 223 42.23 -26.68 -17.48
C GLN A 223 41.76 -25.22 -17.52
N LEU A 224 41.93 -24.52 -16.40
CA LEU A 224 41.64 -23.10 -16.28
C LEU A 224 42.81 -22.28 -16.80
N GLU A 225 42.54 -21.03 -17.20
CA GLU A 225 43.58 -20.08 -17.63
C GLU A 225 44.60 -19.79 -16.52
N SER A 226 44.23 -19.98 -15.26
CA SER A 226 45.11 -19.90 -14.09
C SER A 226 46.11 -21.05 -13.99
N SER A 227 46.17 -21.96 -14.96
CA SER A 227 46.97 -23.19 -14.97
C SER A 227 46.57 -24.25 -13.93
N GLU A 228 45.46 -24.04 -13.21
CA GLU A 228 44.83 -25.09 -12.41
C GLU A 228 44.13 -26.10 -13.33
N GLN A 229 44.31 -27.40 -13.07
CA GLN A 229 43.82 -28.49 -13.92
C GLN A 229 43.28 -29.63 -13.06
N GLY A 230 42.18 -30.24 -13.48
CA GLY A 230 41.51 -31.34 -12.74
C GLY A 230 40.32 -31.93 -13.48
#